data_AF-A0A533X453-F1
#
_entry.id   AF-A0A533X453-F1
#
_cell.length_a   1.000
_cell.length_b   1.000
_cell.length_c   1.000
_cell.angle_alpha   90.00
_cell.angle_beta   90.00
_cell.angle_gamma   90.00
#
_symmetry.space_group_name_H-M   'P 1'
#
loop_
_entity.id
_entity.type
_entity.pdbx_description
1 polymer ?
#
loop_
_entity_poly.entity_id
_entity_poly.type
_entity_poly.pdbx_seq_one_letter_code
_entity_poly.pdbx_strand_id
1 'polypeptide(L)'
;MLLIAAIANIPISEGQKQDYASESLFMAVFANGDTLVEYDVSINDPLGKDIRIKLFGGAHINDLIVVDNEDKLVDYEIGSSSNEIVLNTPGVPNVRISYSTPDLANRIQGIWTFSFNSTTGFSIRLPPDSVLIDNQPIPSSIRFFNNQPLLTFDKPDTIQVSYAIGVLGTQDQANIAIQVANVAIEETRNQHPDIVLAGAEELVREAIVKRDAGKFAEAESLARKANDAAASTGRDYESAQSAIANTDSKIKQAVSEGRDVVAANKMLDQARTEFAGGNYVAAKKSAEDAAGAIGSRPPGTQMTLPVIIGAVAAAGGVGALVILKRRKPQAMQVHGREPPKVSNNSTTMVRPPTALREEEIEEEPAGAEESFETEGSVPLEQGTIPDSQIDKSVLGRIVGKVIEERPHLRPEDQDVLKFLVEREGAAFESEIRTKFQLPKTTIWRLVKRLEREELVEIRKAGGQNLIKFKFEDKLP
;
A
#
# COMPACT_ATOMS: atom_id res chain seq x y z
N MET A 1 -18.01 -41.30 7.95
CA MET A 1 -16.79 -41.50 8.78
C MET A 1 -15.86 -40.34 8.49
N LEU A 2 -15.51 -39.54 9.50
CA LEU A 2 -14.50 -38.51 9.38
C LEU A 2 -13.12 -39.18 9.42
N LEU A 3 -12.35 -39.07 8.35
CA LEU A 3 -10.94 -39.45 8.37
C LEU A 3 -10.17 -38.27 8.98
N ILE A 4 -9.79 -38.39 10.25
CA ILE A 4 -8.86 -37.45 10.88
C ILE A 4 -7.50 -37.70 10.24
N ALA A 5 -6.98 -36.75 9.47
CA ALA A 5 -5.62 -36.81 8.97
C ALA A 5 -4.66 -36.85 10.16
N ALA A 6 -3.80 -37.86 10.23
CA ALA A 6 -2.86 -38.01 11.33
C ALA A 6 -1.84 -36.88 11.29
N ILE A 7 -1.95 -35.93 12.22
CA ILE A 7 -0.93 -34.93 12.48
C ILE A 7 0.33 -35.68 12.92
N ALA A 8 1.41 -35.55 12.16
CA ALA A 8 2.71 -36.00 12.60
C ALA A 8 3.14 -35.08 13.76
N ASN A 9 2.94 -35.53 14.99
CA ASN A 9 3.42 -34.85 16.19
C ASN A 9 4.95 -34.79 16.14
N ILE A 10 5.51 -33.68 15.65
CA ILE A 10 6.91 -33.37 15.82
C ILE A 10 7.12 -33.10 17.31
N PRO A 11 8.00 -33.83 18.02
CA PRO A 11 8.28 -33.55 19.41
C PRO A 11 8.95 -32.17 19.50
N ILE A 12 8.35 -31.29 20.31
CA ILE A 12 8.95 -30.00 20.66
C ILE A 12 10.19 -30.29 21.50
N SER A 13 11.37 -30.12 20.92
CA SER A 13 12.61 -30.13 21.68
C SER A 13 12.72 -28.80 22.42
N GLU A 14 12.43 -28.81 23.72
CA GLU A 14 12.72 -27.67 24.59
C GLU A 14 14.24 -27.35 24.56
N GLY A 15 14.58 -26.05 24.56
CA GLY A 15 15.88 -25.61 25.06
C GLY A 15 17.10 -25.75 24.16
N GLN A 16 16.99 -25.66 22.83
CA GLN A 16 18.17 -25.29 22.01
C GLN A 16 18.20 -23.79 21.76
N LYS A 17 19.32 -23.16 22.16
CA LYS A 17 19.64 -21.77 21.84
C LYS A 17 19.79 -21.68 20.32
N GLN A 18 18.92 -20.94 19.65
CA GLN A 18 19.07 -20.70 18.21
C GLN A 18 20.26 -19.76 17.99
N ASP A 19 21.16 -20.12 17.08
CA ASP A 19 22.31 -19.29 16.71
C ASP A 19 21.92 -18.14 15.76
N TYR A 20 20.62 -17.99 15.50
CA TYR A 20 20.04 -17.02 14.58
C TYR A 20 18.64 -16.56 15.03
N ALA A 21 18.15 -15.48 14.42
CA ALA A 21 16.77 -15.00 14.51
C ALA A 21 16.19 -14.76 13.11
N SER A 22 14.93 -15.11 12.87
CA SER A 22 14.23 -14.82 11.61
C SER A 22 13.57 -13.44 11.66
N GLU A 23 13.93 -12.56 10.74
CA GLU A 23 13.48 -11.16 10.72
C GLU A 23 12.25 -10.95 9.85
N SER A 24 12.22 -11.59 8.67
CA SER A 24 11.12 -11.50 7.71
C SER A 24 10.80 -12.89 7.18
N LEU A 25 9.53 -13.20 6.93
CA LEU A 25 9.11 -14.46 6.28
C LEU A 25 7.98 -14.19 5.29
N PHE A 26 8.23 -14.56 4.04
CA PHE A 26 7.29 -14.47 2.93
C PHE A 26 7.14 -15.82 2.25
N MET A 27 5.90 -16.15 1.87
CA MET A 27 5.59 -17.34 1.09
C MET A 27 4.71 -16.98 -0.10
N ALA A 28 4.97 -17.59 -1.25
CA ALA A 28 4.10 -17.51 -2.42
C ALA A 28 3.74 -18.90 -2.91
N VAL A 29 2.45 -19.26 -2.81
CA VAL A 29 1.95 -20.55 -3.28
C VAL A 29 1.58 -20.43 -4.76
N PHE A 30 2.00 -21.41 -5.56
CA PHE A 30 1.72 -21.52 -6.98
C PHE A 30 0.52 -22.43 -7.25
N ALA A 31 -0.05 -22.33 -8.45
CA ALA A 31 -1.30 -23.04 -8.79
C ALA A 31 -1.18 -24.58 -8.83
N ASN A 32 0.03 -25.10 -8.82
CA ASN A 32 0.37 -26.53 -8.73
C ASN A 32 0.65 -27.02 -7.29
N GLY A 33 0.59 -26.14 -6.28
CA GLY A 33 0.85 -26.47 -4.87
C GLY A 33 2.26 -26.18 -4.39
N ASP A 34 3.22 -25.99 -5.30
CA ASP A 34 4.58 -25.58 -4.91
C ASP A 34 4.53 -24.22 -4.20
N THR A 35 5.33 -24.07 -3.16
CA THR A 35 5.46 -22.84 -2.39
C THR A 35 6.88 -22.32 -2.51
N LEU A 36 7.05 -21.09 -3.00
CA LEU A 36 8.29 -20.33 -2.80
C LEU A 36 8.31 -19.84 -1.35
N VAL A 37 9.41 -20.06 -0.65
CA VAL A 37 9.65 -19.57 0.71
C VAL A 37 10.86 -18.66 0.67
N GLU A 38 10.72 -17.45 1.20
CA GLU A 38 11.79 -16.45 1.33
C GLU A 38 11.82 -15.91 2.75
N TYR A 39 12.99 -15.88 3.39
CA TYR A 39 13.16 -15.27 4.70
C TYR A 39 14.56 -14.71 4.91
N ASP A 40 14.60 -13.62 5.67
CA ASP A 40 15.83 -12.99 6.14
C ASP A 40 16.15 -13.51 7.55
N VAL A 41 17.42 -13.81 7.78
CA VAL A 41 17.95 -14.39 9.01
C VAL A 41 19.14 -13.58 9.51
N SER A 42 19.04 -13.06 10.73
CA SER A 42 20.17 -12.46 11.45
C SER A 42 20.89 -13.51 12.29
N ILE A 43 22.22 -13.50 12.25
CA ILE A 43 23.09 -14.48 12.90
C ILE A 43 23.61 -13.89 14.22
N ASN A 44 23.32 -14.58 15.33
CA ASN A 44 23.59 -14.08 16.69
C ASN A 44 25.09 -14.02 17.03
N ASP A 45 25.90 -14.89 16.40
CA ASP A 45 27.36 -14.84 16.44
C ASP A 45 27.91 -14.96 15.01
N PRO A 46 28.14 -13.85 14.31
CA PRO A 46 28.65 -13.86 12.93
C PRO A 46 30.05 -14.48 12.79
N LEU A 47 30.81 -14.61 13.88
CA LEU A 47 32.11 -15.30 13.88
C LEU A 47 31.99 -16.77 14.30
N GLY A 48 30.77 -17.22 14.61
CA GLY A 48 30.42 -18.59 14.86
C GLY A 48 30.74 -19.51 13.68
N LYS A 49 30.85 -20.81 13.99
CA LYS A 49 31.00 -21.87 13.00
C LYS A 49 29.82 -22.82 13.09
N ASP A 50 29.56 -23.52 12.00
CA ASP A 50 28.52 -24.54 11.90
C ASP A 50 27.12 -23.98 12.25
N ILE A 51 26.80 -22.76 11.79
CA ILE A 51 25.52 -22.09 12.11
C ILE A 51 24.37 -22.87 11.46
N ARG A 52 23.55 -23.53 12.28
CA ARG A 52 22.46 -24.40 11.81
C ARG A 52 21.18 -23.62 11.63
N ILE A 53 20.67 -23.55 10.40
CA ILE A 53 19.41 -22.88 10.07
C ILE A 53 18.40 -23.90 9.58
N LYS A 54 17.21 -23.91 10.19
CA LYS A 54 16.10 -24.75 9.74
C LYS A 54 15.37 -24.11 8.56
N LEU A 55 15.01 -24.96 7.61
CA LEU A 55 14.15 -24.66 6.47
C LEU A 55 12.70 -25.04 6.80
N PHE A 56 11.76 -24.21 6.35
CA PHE A 56 10.33 -24.43 6.43
C PHE A 56 9.87 -25.36 5.28
N GLY A 57 9.52 -26.59 5.63
CA GLY A 57 9.12 -27.61 4.67
C GLY A 57 9.27 -29.00 5.26
N GLY A 58 8.95 -30.01 4.45
CA GLY A 58 9.14 -31.42 4.76
C GLY A 58 10.50 -31.90 4.27
N ALA A 59 10.49 -32.97 3.47
CA ALA A 59 11.72 -33.59 2.97
C ALA A 59 12.22 -32.96 1.65
N HIS A 60 11.38 -32.21 0.94
CA HIS A 60 11.63 -31.79 -0.44
C HIS A 60 11.90 -30.28 -0.53
N ILE A 61 13.17 -29.93 -0.73
CA ILE A 61 13.65 -28.56 -0.93
C ILE A 61 14.29 -28.49 -2.31
N ASN A 62 13.81 -27.58 -3.15
CA ASN A 62 14.26 -27.36 -4.52
C ASN A 62 14.80 -25.93 -4.68
N ASP A 63 15.74 -25.74 -5.60
CA ASP A 63 16.25 -24.41 -6.00
C ASP A 63 16.74 -23.53 -4.81
N LEU A 64 17.37 -24.16 -3.81
CA LEU A 64 17.87 -23.49 -2.62
C LEU A 64 19.05 -22.54 -2.92
N ILE A 65 18.85 -21.28 -2.54
CA ILE A 65 19.80 -20.19 -2.66
C ILE A 65 19.95 -19.52 -1.29
N VAL A 66 21.20 -19.28 -0.89
CA VAL A 66 21.56 -18.47 0.28
C VAL A 66 22.46 -17.33 -0.20
N VAL A 67 22.10 -16.10 0.15
CA VAL A 67 22.90 -14.89 -0.14
C VAL A 67 23.08 -14.05 1.11
N ASP A 68 24.13 -13.23 1.14
CA ASP A 68 24.34 -12.21 2.16
C ASP A 68 23.58 -10.90 1.83
N ASN A 69 23.86 -9.84 2.59
CA ASN A 69 23.31 -8.50 2.40
C ASN A 69 23.85 -7.75 1.16
N GLU A 70 24.87 -8.29 0.48
CA GLU A 70 25.42 -7.77 -0.78
C GLU A 70 24.97 -8.60 -2.01
N ASP A 71 23.94 -9.45 -1.83
CA ASP A 71 23.44 -10.43 -2.81
C ASP A 71 24.50 -11.44 -3.30
N LYS A 72 25.60 -11.61 -2.56
CA LYS A 72 26.65 -12.57 -2.87
C LYS A 72 26.28 -13.94 -2.30
N LEU A 73 26.53 -14.99 -3.07
CA LEU A 73 26.27 -16.38 -2.65
C LEU A 73 27.10 -16.74 -1.40
N VAL A 74 26.41 -17.33 -0.42
CA VAL A 74 26.99 -17.84 0.82
C VAL A 74 27.06 -19.36 0.73
N ASP A 75 28.23 -19.93 0.98
CA ASP A 75 28.42 -21.38 0.96
C ASP A 75 27.71 -22.04 2.15
N TYR A 76 26.99 -23.13 1.88
CA TYR A 76 26.23 -23.91 2.83
C TYR A 76 26.39 -25.42 2.59
N GLU A 77 26.24 -26.20 3.66
CA GLU A 77 26.11 -27.65 3.62
C GLU A 77 24.69 -28.07 4.04
N ILE A 78 24.17 -29.19 3.55
CA ILE A 78 22.92 -29.76 4.07
C ILE A 78 23.21 -30.44 5.41
N GLY A 79 22.40 -30.14 6.42
CA GLY A 79 22.55 -30.66 7.77
C GLY A 79 22.12 -32.12 7.93
N SER A 80 21.92 -32.52 9.19
CA SER A 80 21.55 -33.90 9.54
C SER A 80 20.15 -34.30 9.07
N SER A 81 19.30 -33.32 8.72
CA SER A 81 18.00 -33.49 8.08
C SER A 81 17.94 -32.66 6.79
N SER A 82 17.14 -33.09 5.82
CA SER A 82 17.03 -32.41 4.52
C SER A 82 16.36 -31.03 4.57
N ASN A 83 15.85 -30.64 5.74
CA ASN A 83 15.32 -29.32 6.06
C ASN A 83 16.20 -28.53 7.05
N GLU A 84 17.48 -28.87 7.16
CA GLU A 84 18.49 -28.10 7.89
C GLU A 84 19.64 -27.76 6.94
N ILE A 85 20.16 -26.54 7.04
CA ILE A 85 21.42 -26.13 6.41
C ILE A 85 22.42 -25.71 7.48
N VAL A 86 23.70 -25.84 7.16
CA VAL A 86 24.83 -25.45 8.01
C VAL A 86 25.64 -24.42 7.24
N LEU A 87 25.75 -23.20 7.78
CA LEU A 87 26.59 -22.16 7.20
C LEU A 87 28.00 -22.25 7.80
N ASN A 88 28.98 -22.40 6.91
CA ASN A 88 30.40 -22.52 7.26
C ASN A 88 31.18 -21.22 6.93
N THR A 89 30.46 -20.11 6.70
CA THR A 89 31.02 -18.82 6.26
C THR A 89 31.02 -17.81 7.42
N PRO A 90 32.14 -17.63 8.15
CA PRO A 90 32.24 -16.62 9.19
C PRO A 90 32.32 -15.21 8.61
N GLY A 91 31.80 -14.23 9.34
CA GLY A 91 31.76 -12.81 8.98
C GLY A 91 30.48 -12.35 8.29
N VAL A 92 29.49 -13.23 8.09
CA VAL A 92 28.19 -12.88 7.50
C VAL A 92 27.18 -12.63 8.63
N PRO A 93 26.70 -11.39 8.86
CA PRO A 93 25.78 -11.10 9.95
C PRO A 93 24.32 -11.39 9.61
N ASN A 94 23.93 -11.25 8.34
CA ASN A 94 22.57 -11.46 7.87
C ASN A 94 22.60 -12.25 6.56
N VAL A 95 21.71 -13.23 6.41
CA VAL A 95 21.51 -13.99 5.17
C VAL A 95 20.06 -14.00 4.74
N ARG A 96 19.83 -14.01 3.43
CA ARG A 96 18.53 -14.30 2.83
C ARG A 96 18.54 -15.71 2.27
N ILE A 97 17.52 -16.48 2.65
CA ILE A 97 17.31 -17.85 2.20
C ILE A 97 16.07 -17.88 1.31
N SER A 98 16.19 -18.48 0.13
CA SER A 98 15.10 -18.63 -0.84
C SER A 98 15.13 -20.05 -1.43
N TYR A 99 13.99 -20.74 -1.48
CA TYR A 99 13.82 -22.06 -2.09
C TYR A 99 12.35 -22.34 -2.41
N SER A 100 12.08 -23.41 -3.16
CA SER A 100 10.73 -23.93 -3.37
C SER A 100 10.51 -25.30 -2.72
N THR A 101 9.32 -25.53 -2.17
CA THR A 101 8.91 -26.82 -1.62
C THR A 101 7.45 -27.15 -1.95
N PRO A 102 7.11 -28.40 -2.32
CA PRO A 102 5.74 -28.87 -2.47
C PRO A 102 5.06 -29.20 -1.12
N ASP A 103 5.82 -29.27 -0.02
CA ASP A 103 5.36 -29.92 1.21
C ASP A 103 4.37 -29.08 2.04
N LEU A 104 4.16 -27.80 1.69
CA LEU A 104 3.35 -26.85 2.46
C LEU A 104 1.89 -26.72 2.00
N ALA A 105 1.53 -27.20 0.81
CA ALA A 105 0.15 -27.14 0.31
C ALA A 105 -0.30 -28.47 -0.32
N ASN A 106 -1.43 -28.99 0.15
CA ASN A 106 -2.02 -30.25 -0.33
C ASN A 106 -3.38 -29.99 -0.99
N ARG A 107 -3.81 -30.86 -1.92
CA ARG A 107 -5.09 -30.75 -2.61
C ARG A 107 -6.00 -31.96 -2.37
N ILE A 108 -7.17 -31.72 -1.82
CA ILE A 108 -8.20 -32.75 -1.57
C ILE A 108 -9.52 -32.28 -2.18
N GLN A 109 -10.14 -33.13 -3.02
CA GLN A 109 -11.44 -32.87 -3.67
C GLN A 109 -11.55 -31.51 -4.40
N GLY A 110 -10.43 -31.01 -4.93
CA GLY A 110 -10.37 -29.74 -5.67
C GLY A 110 -9.98 -28.53 -4.82
N ILE A 111 -10.15 -28.60 -3.50
CA ILE A 111 -9.73 -27.59 -2.52
C ILE A 111 -8.23 -27.78 -2.22
N TRP A 112 -7.50 -26.67 -2.17
CA TRP A 112 -6.15 -26.60 -1.64
C TRP A 112 -6.19 -26.23 -0.17
N THR A 113 -5.36 -26.87 0.64
CA THR A 113 -5.11 -26.49 2.03
C THR A 113 -3.62 -26.28 2.21
N PHE A 114 -3.22 -25.03 2.37
CA PHE A 114 -1.88 -24.66 2.86
C PHE A 114 -1.84 -24.85 4.37
N SER A 115 -0.79 -25.50 4.88
CA SER A 115 -0.59 -25.77 6.31
C SER A 115 0.82 -25.40 6.73
N PHE A 116 0.95 -24.56 7.77
CA PHE A 116 2.25 -24.10 8.25
C PHE A 116 2.21 -23.84 9.75
N ASN A 117 3.29 -24.14 10.47
CA ASN A 117 3.45 -23.78 11.87
C ASN A 117 4.52 -22.68 11.95
N SER A 118 4.08 -21.45 12.23
CA SER A 118 4.97 -20.30 12.23
C SER A 118 5.45 -19.98 13.63
N THR A 119 6.77 -19.79 13.78
CA THR A 119 7.40 -19.28 15.00
C THR A 119 7.49 -17.75 15.04
N THR A 120 7.14 -17.07 13.94
CA THR A 120 7.21 -15.61 13.78
C THR A 120 5.97 -15.07 13.05
N GLY A 121 5.86 -13.76 12.88
CA GLY A 121 4.95 -13.20 11.89
C GLY A 121 5.41 -13.54 10.46
N PHE A 122 4.47 -13.63 9.51
CA PHE A 122 4.75 -13.90 8.10
C PHE A 122 3.62 -13.44 7.18
N SER A 123 3.88 -13.40 5.87
CA SER A 123 2.86 -13.18 4.85
C SER A 123 2.84 -14.28 3.78
N ILE A 124 1.65 -14.66 3.33
CA ILE A 124 1.41 -15.66 2.27
C ILE A 124 0.60 -15.06 1.12
N ARG A 125 1.14 -15.17 -0.11
CA ARG A 125 0.42 -14.88 -1.35
C ARG A 125 -0.12 -16.16 -1.96
N LEU A 126 -1.42 -16.18 -2.23
CA LEU A 126 -2.11 -17.30 -2.89
C LEU A 126 -2.08 -17.15 -4.43
N PRO A 127 -2.32 -18.24 -5.20
CA PRO A 127 -2.34 -18.21 -6.66
C PRO A 127 -3.37 -17.22 -7.24
N PRO A 128 -3.23 -16.80 -8.52
CA PRO A 128 -4.24 -16.02 -9.22
C PRO A 128 -5.61 -16.71 -9.19
N ASP A 129 -6.69 -15.92 -9.13
CA ASP A 129 -8.07 -16.40 -9.12
C ASP A 129 -8.40 -17.34 -7.94
N SER A 130 -7.61 -17.27 -6.85
CA SER A 130 -7.88 -18.00 -5.61
C SER A 130 -9.03 -17.37 -4.84
N VAL A 131 -10.02 -18.19 -4.52
CA VAL A 131 -11.10 -17.87 -3.58
C VAL A 131 -10.77 -18.51 -2.23
N LEU A 132 -10.68 -17.69 -1.18
CA LEU A 132 -10.48 -18.16 0.20
C LEU A 132 -11.76 -18.84 0.70
N ILE A 133 -11.61 -20.03 1.29
CA ILE A 133 -12.73 -20.85 1.80
C ILE A 133 -12.74 -20.84 3.33
N ASP A 134 -11.58 -21.07 3.96
CA ASP A 134 -11.41 -21.07 5.42
C ASP A 134 -9.97 -20.66 5.78
N ASN A 135 -9.80 -20.12 6.98
CA ASN A 135 -8.53 -19.65 7.53
C ASN A 135 -8.55 -19.78 9.05
N GLN A 136 -7.57 -20.49 9.60
CA GLN A 136 -7.38 -20.68 11.04
C GLN A 136 -5.89 -20.49 11.36
N PRO A 137 -5.47 -19.54 12.22
CA PRO A 137 -6.27 -18.43 12.76
C PRO A 137 -6.71 -17.45 11.66
N ILE A 138 -7.47 -16.42 12.03
CA ILE A 138 -7.83 -15.33 11.12
C ILE A 138 -6.57 -14.45 10.85
N PRO A 139 -6.22 -14.15 9.59
CA PRO A 139 -5.13 -13.24 9.25
C PRO A 139 -5.35 -11.83 9.84
N SER A 140 -4.28 -11.17 10.24
CA SER A 140 -4.26 -9.75 10.61
C SER A 140 -4.65 -8.84 9.44
N SER A 141 -4.34 -9.24 8.21
CA SER A 141 -4.74 -8.53 7.00
C SER A 141 -4.99 -9.49 5.84
N ILE A 142 -5.96 -9.15 4.99
CA ILE A 142 -6.20 -9.80 3.70
C ILE A 142 -6.28 -8.69 2.65
N ARG A 143 -5.33 -8.66 1.72
CA ARG A 143 -5.29 -7.71 0.59
C ARG A 143 -5.33 -8.48 -0.73
N PHE A 144 -5.65 -7.77 -1.83
CA PHE A 144 -5.64 -8.33 -3.17
C PHE A 144 -4.68 -7.55 -4.06
N PHE A 145 -3.76 -8.26 -4.72
CA PHE A 145 -2.82 -7.68 -5.67
C PHE A 145 -2.89 -8.49 -6.97
N ASN A 146 -3.24 -7.86 -8.10
CA ASN A 146 -3.43 -8.53 -9.41
C ASN A 146 -4.27 -9.83 -9.34
N ASN A 147 -5.41 -9.78 -8.65
CA ASN A 147 -6.30 -10.92 -8.42
C ASN A 147 -5.69 -12.10 -7.61
N GLN A 148 -4.60 -11.85 -6.87
CA GLN A 148 -4.01 -12.78 -5.90
C GLN A 148 -4.29 -12.28 -4.48
N PRO A 149 -4.89 -13.11 -3.60
CA PRO A 149 -4.94 -12.83 -2.16
C PRO A 149 -3.55 -12.79 -1.55
N LEU A 150 -3.29 -11.81 -0.69
CA LEU A 150 -2.13 -11.69 0.19
C LEU A 150 -2.65 -11.65 1.63
N LEU A 151 -2.32 -12.66 2.43
CA LEU A 151 -2.72 -12.80 3.82
C LEU A 151 -1.50 -12.55 4.71
N THR A 152 -1.65 -11.80 5.79
CA THR A 152 -0.58 -11.49 6.76
C THR A 152 -0.98 -11.96 8.15
N PHE A 153 -0.05 -12.60 8.86
CA PHE A 153 -0.22 -13.11 10.22
C PHE A 153 0.89 -12.54 11.09
N ASP A 154 0.56 -11.74 12.11
CA ASP A 154 1.59 -11.07 12.94
C ASP A 154 2.04 -11.90 14.16
N LYS A 155 1.42 -13.07 14.38
CA LYS A 155 1.60 -13.88 15.59
C LYS A 155 2.03 -15.31 15.24
N PRO A 156 2.92 -15.93 16.06
CA PRO A 156 3.20 -17.36 15.97
C PRO A 156 1.94 -18.18 16.24
N ASP A 157 1.61 -19.11 15.34
CA ASP A 157 0.48 -20.02 15.48
C ASP A 157 0.62 -21.22 14.50
N THR A 158 -0.29 -22.19 14.57
CA THR A 158 -0.49 -23.19 13.52
C THR A 158 -1.55 -22.70 12.53
N ILE A 159 -1.11 -22.39 11.32
CA ILE A 159 -1.91 -21.82 10.25
C ILE A 159 -2.42 -22.92 9.31
N GLN A 160 -3.71 -22.87 9.01
CA GLN A 160 -4.34 -23.56 7.88
C GLN A 160 -5.11 -22.55 7.03
N VAL A 161 -4.83 -22.52 5.73
CA VAL A 161 -5.50 -21.66 4.75
C VAL A 161 -6.07 -22.55 3.66
N SER A 162 -7.40 -22.65 3.58
CA SER A 162 -8.10 -23.43 2.57
C SER A 162 -8.63 -22.53 1.46
N TYR A 163 -8.37 -22.87 0.20
CA TYR A 163 -8.72 -22.05 -0.96
C TYR A 163 -8.99 -22.90 -2.22
N ALA A 164 -9.65 -22.33 -3.22
CA ALA A 164 -9.88 -22.97 -4.52
C ALA A 164 -9.49 -22.05 -5.68
N ILE A 165 -8.93 -22.65 -6.73
CA ILE A 165 -8.45 -21.95 -7.94
C ILE A 165 -9.36 -22.28 -9.12
N GLY A 166 -9.86 -21.27 -9.82
CA GLY A 166 -10.27 -21.38 -11.23
C GLY A 166 -11.51 -22.23 -11.59
N VAL A 167 -12.33 -22.71 -10.64
CA VAL A 167 -13.54 -23.51 -10.94
C VAL A 167 -14.80 -22.66 -11.20
N LEU A 168 -14.65 -21.71 -12.14
CA LEU A 168 -15.72 -20.81 -12.63
C LEU A 168 -17.00 -21.57 -12.94
N GLY A 169 -18.13 -21.06 -12.44
CA GLY A 169 -19.44 -21.66 -12.71
C GLY A 169 -19.74 -22.97 -11.95
N THR A 170 -19.16 -23.15 -10.76
CA THR A 170 -19.63 -24.13 -9.77
C THR A 170 -20.67 -23.53 -8.83
N GLN A 171 -21.55 -24.37 -8.27
CA GLN A 171 -22.59 -23.94 -7.34
C GLN A 171 -22.00 -23.23 -6.10
N ASP A 172 -20.89 -23.75 -5.58
CA ASP A 172 -20.24 -23.22 -4.39
C ASP A 172 -19.59 -21.87 -4.66
N GLN A 173 -18.95 -21.66 -5.82
CA GLN A 173 -18.48 -20.33 -6.21
C GLN A 173 -19.61 -19.32 -6.39
N ALA A 174 -20.74 -19.71 -6.98
CA ALA A 174 -21.91 -18.85 -7.08
C ALA A 174 -22.46 -18.47 -5.69
N ASN A 175 -22.53 -19.42 -4.76
CA ASN A 175 -22.92 -19.17 -3.37
C ASN A 175 -21.95 -18.22 -2.66
N ILE A 176 -20.63 -18.45 -2.77
CA ILE A 176 -19.61 -17.59 -2.15
C ILE A 176 -19.66 -16.19 -2.73
N ALA A 177 -19.77 -16.03 -4.05
CA ALA A 177 -19.86 -14.71 -4.68
C ALA A 177 -21.12 -13.94 -4.24
N ILE A 178 -22.28 -14.62 -4.14
CA ILE A 178 -23.51 -14.05 -3.59
C ILE A 178 -23.32 -13.63 -2.13
N GLN A 179 -22.64 -14.43 -1.32
CA GLN A 179 -22.37 -14.10 0.08
C GLN A 179 -21.40 -12.91 0.23
N VAL A 180 -20.34 -12.84 -0.58
CA VAL A 180 -19.42 -11.69 -0.63
C VAL A 180 -20.18 -10.41 -1.00
N ALA A 181 -21.06 -10.47 -2.01
CA ALA A 181 -21.89 -9.33 -2.39
C ALA A 181 -22.84 -8.87 -1.27
N ASN A 182 -23.46 -9.81 -0.55
CA ASN A 182 -24.28 -9.49 0.61
C ASN A 182 -23.46 -8.85 1.73
N VAL A 183 -22.27 -9.37 2.04
CA VAL A 183 -21.37 -8.79 3.05
C VAL A 183 -20.98 -7.36 2.66
N ALA A 184 -20.63 -7.10 1.40
CA ALA A 184 -20.31 -5.76 0.92
C ALA A 184 -21.50 -4.78 1.02
N ILE A 185 -22.73 -5.24 0.72
CA ILE A 185 -23.95 -4.45 0.89
C ILE A 185 -24.19 -4.10 2.37
N GLU A 186 -24.11 -5.08 3.27
CA GLU A 186 -24.31 -4.84 4.70
C GLU A 186 -23.19 -4.00 5.32
N GLU A 187 -21.93 -4.21 4.92
CA GLU A 187 -20.80 -3.38 5.36
C GLU A 187 -21.00 -1.92 4.93
N THR A 188 -21.34 -1.68 3.66
CA THR A 188 -21.60 -0.33 3.15
C THR A 188 -22.78 0.32 3.89
N ARG A 189 -23.85 -0.44 4.18
CA ARG A 189 -25.00 0.06 4.96
C ARG A 189 -24.66 0.34 6.42
N ASN A 190 -23.79 -0.46 7.04
CA ASN A 190 -23.33 -0.22 8.42
C ASN A 190 -22.42 1.01 8.52
N GLN A 191 -21.58 1.26 7.51
CA GLN A 191 -20.78 2.48 7.39
C GLN A 191 -21.65 3.71 7.09
N HIS A 192 -22.76 3.54 6.37
CA HIS A 192 -23.66 4.61 5.92
C HIS A 192 -25.15 4.23 6.11
N PRO A 193 -25.74 4.42 7.31
CA PRO A 193 -27.08 3.91 7.63
C PRO A 193 -28.22 4.37 6.70
N ASP A 194 -28.10 5.56 6.11
CA ASP A 194 -29.10 6.16 5.21
C ASP A 194 -28.81 5.90 3.71
N ILE A 195 -27.90 4.98 3.38
CA ILE A 195 -27.54 4.68 1.98
C ILE A 195 -28.59 3.81 1.27
N VAL A 196 -28.85 4.12 0.00
CA VAL A 196 -29.75 3.39 -0.90
C VAL A 196 -28.92 2.50 -1.82
N LEU A 197 -29.00 1.18 -1.62
CA LEU A 197 -28.19 0.17 -2.35
C LEU A 197 -29.01 -0.63 -3.37
N ALA A 198 -30.16 -0.12 -3.79
CA ALA A 198 -31.14 -0.83 -4.62
C ALA A 198 -30.57 -1.49 -5.89
N GLY A 199 -29.58 -0.87 -6.55
CA GLY A 199 -28.92 -1.43 -7.73
C GLY A 199 -28.05 -2.66 -7.42
N ALA A 200 -27.36 -2.68 -6.27
CA ALA A 200 -26.59 -3.84 -5.81
C ALA A 200 -27.53 -4.96 -5.32
N GLU A 201 -28.59 -4.61 -4.59
CA GLU A 201 -29.62 -5.53 -4.11
C GLU A 201 -30.38 -6.23 -5.24
N GLU A 202 -30.65 -5.54 -6.35
CA GLU A 202 -31.21 -6.14 -7.57
C GLU A 202 -30.25 -7.17 -8.19
N LEU A 203 -28.97 -6.81 -8.35
CA LEU A 203 -27.96 -7.70 -8.93
C LEU A 203 -27.75 -8.98 -8.08
N VAL A 204 -27.83 -8.88 -6.75
CA VAL A 204 -27.86 -10.07 -5.87
C VAL A 204 -29.10 -10.93 -6.13
N ARG A 205 -30.27 -10.30 -6.27
CA ARG A 205 -31.54 -11.02 -6.51
C ARG A 205 -31.51 -11.76 -7.84
N GLU A 206 -31.01 -11.11 -8.91
CA GLU A 206 -30.78 -11.77 -10.19
C GLU A 206 -29.76 -12.91 -10.05
N ALA A 207 -28.66 -12.72 -9.32
CA ALA A 207 -27.64 -13.75 -9.09
C ALA A 207 -28.24 -15.01 -8.42
N ILE A 208 -29.07 -14.83 -7.38
CA ILE A 208 -29.81 -15.91 -6.71
C ILE A 208 -30.70 -16.66 -7.71
N VAL A 209 -31.49 -15.94 -8.52
CA VAL A 209 -32.34 -16.56 -9.55
C VAL A 209 -31.53 -17.35 -10.58
N LYS A 210 -30.36 -16.85 -11.00
CA LYS A 210 -29.47 -17.60 -11.91
C LYS A 210 -28.88 -18.84 -11.25
N ARG A 211 -28.47 -18.76 -9.98
CA ARG A 211 -27.94 -19.91 -9.22
C ARG A 211 -29.00 -21.00 -9.12
N ASP A 212 -30.22 -20.63 -8.74
CA ASP A 212 -31.33 -21.57 -8.53
C ASP A 212 -31.78 -22.22 -9.85
N ALA A 213 -31.52 -21.56 -10.99
CA ALA A 213 -31.66 -22.10 -12.34
C ALA A 213 -30.45 -22.93 -12.84
N GLY A 214 -29.46 -23.23 -11.99
CA GLY A 214 -28.23 -23.95 -12.34
C GLY A 214 -27.23 -23.17 -13.19
N LYS A 215 -27.46 -21.88 -13.44
CA LYS A 215 -26.62 -21.00 -14.26
C LYS A 215 -25.53 -20.33 -13.42
N PHE A 216 -24.70 -21.14 -12.78
CA PHE A 216 -23.75 -20.68 -11.76
C PHE A 216 -22.75 -19.63 -12.25
N ALA A 217 -22.27 -19.70 -13.50
CA ALA A 217 -21.39 -18.67 -14.05
C ALA A 217 -22.09 -17.31 -14.29
N GLU A 218 -23.37 -17.32 -14.66
CA GLU A 218 -24.18 -16.09 -14.74
C GLU A 218 -24.42 -15.53 -13.34
N ALA A 219 -24.70 -16.39 -12.36
CA ALA A 219 -24.90 -16.03 -10.96
C ALA A 219 -23.65 -15.37 -10.34
N GLU A 220 -22.49 -15.99 -10.52
CA GLU A 220 -21.20 -15.46 -10.05
C GLU A 220 -20.90 -14.10 -10.69
N SER A 221 -21.12 -13.94 -12.00
CA SER A 221 -20.92 -12.67 -12.70
C SER A 221 -21.82 -11.55 -12.17
N LEU A 222 -23.10 -11.86 -11.90
CA LEU A 222 -24.05 -10.89 -11.33
C LEU A 222 -23.70 -10.52 -9.89
N ALA A 223 -23.29 -11.49 -9.08
CA ALA A 223 -22.88 -11.24 -7.70
C ALA A 223 -21.59 -10.40 -7.62
N ARG A 224 -20.60 -10.64 -8.50
CA ARG A 224 -19.42 -9.77 -8.60
C ARG A 224 -19.80 -8.33 -8.98
N LYS A 225 -20.72 -8.14 -9.95
CA LYS A 225 -21.27 -6.81 -10.28
C LYS A 225 -22.00 -6.17 -9.10
N ALA A 226 -22.71 -6.94 -8.29
CA ALA A 226 -23.39 -6.43 -7.09
C ALA A 226 -22.39 -5.92 -6.04
N ASN A 227 -21.32 -6.68 -5.77
CA ASN A 227 -20.22 -6.26 -4.93
C ASN A 227 -19.58 -4.94 -5.42
N ASP A 228 -19.25 -4.88 -6.71
CA ASP A 228 -18.64 -3.69 -7.30
C ASP A 228 -19.59 -2.47 -7.26
N ALA A 229 -20.89 -2.71 -7.47
CA ALA A 229 -21.94 -1.69 -7.37
C ALA A 229 -22.14 -1.18 -5.94
N ALA A 230 -22.06 -2.04 -4.91
CA ALA A 230 -22.10 -1.62 -3.51
C ALA A 230 -20.91 -0.70 -3.19
N ALA A 231 -19.69 -1.15 -3.54
CA ALA A 231 -18.46 -0.40 -3.31
C ALA A 231 -18.39 0.92 -4.11
N SER A 232 -18.96 1.00 -5.32
CA SER A 232 -19.08 2.27 -6.04
C SER A 232 -20.12 3.19 -5.41
N THR A 233 -21.27 2.65 -5.01
CA THR A 233 -22.36 3.44 -4.40
C THR A 233 -21.91 4.07 -3.08
N GLY A 234 -21.11 3.35 -2.27
CA GLY A 234 -20.47 3.91 -1.06
C GLY A 234 -19.57 5.10 -1.37
N ARG A 235 -18.63 4.97 -2.33
CA ARG A 235 -17.74 6.07 -2.74
C ARG A 235 -18.49 7.27 -3.31
N ASP A 236 -19.56 7.03 -4.05
CA ASP A 236 -20.42 8.09 -4.60
C ASP A 236 -21.23 8.78 -3.49
N TYR A 237 -21.74 8.03 -2.51
CA TYR A 237 -22.40 8.54 -1.30
C TYR A 237 -21.47 9.48 -0.51
N GLU A 238 -20.25 9.04 -0.17
CA GLU A 238 -19.27 9.87 0.54
C GLU A 238 -18.91 11.14 -0.25
N SER A 239 -18.71 10.99 -1.56
CA SER A 239 -18.41 12.11 -2.47
C SER A 239 -19.54 13.13 -2.51
N ALA A 240 -20.80 12.67 -2.58
CA ALA A 240 -21.97 13.54 -2.58
C ALA A 240 -22.20 14.21 -1.21
N GLN A 241 -22.03 13.46 -0.11
CA GLN A 241 -22.15 13.98 1.25
C GLN A 241 -21.13 15.09 1.51
N SER A 242 -19.87 14.88 1.10
CA SER A 242 -18.79 15.87 1.18
C SER A 242 -19.08 17.11 0.32
N ALA A 243 -19.58 16.95 -0.90
CA ALA A 243 -19.95 18.05 -1.78
C ALA A 243 -21.11 18.89 -1.20
N ILE A 244 -22.14 18.24 -0.64
CA ILE A 244 -23.26 18.90 0.04
C ILE A 244 -22.77 19.67 1.27
N ALA A 245 -21.95 19.05 2.14
CA ALA A 245 -21.44 19.68 3.35
C ALA A 245 -20.53 20.89 3.07
N ASN A 246 -19.64 20.77 2.08
CA ASN A 246 -18.77 21.86 1.61
C ASN A 246 -19.61 23.04 1.07
N THR A 247 -20.64 22.74 0.28
CA THR A 247 -21.54 23.76 -0.29
C THR A 247 -22.38 24.46 0.78
N ASP A 248 -22.92 23.71 1.75
CA ASP A 248 -23.65 24.27 2.89
C ASP A 248 -22.78 25.22 3.73
N SER A 249 -21.49 24.89 3.92
CA SER A 249 -20.48 25.77 4.54
C SER A 249 -20.24 27.06 3.72
N LYS A 250 -20.05 26.93 2.40
CA LYS A 250 -19.89 28.08 1.48
C LYS A 250 -21.12 29.01 1.50
N ILE A 251 -22.33 28.46 1.55
CA ILE A 251 -23.57 29.22 1.66
C ILE A 251 -23.65 29.95 3.01
N LYS A 252 -23.35 29.28 4.14
CA LYS A 252 -23.28 29.92 5.46
C LYS A 252 -22.30 31.08 5.49
N GLN A 253 -21.13 30.93 4.87
CA GLN A 253 -20.17 32.03 4.69
C GLN A 253 -20.78 33.15 3.82
N ALA A 254 -21.35 32.83 2.67
CA ALA A 254 -21.96 33.79 1.76
C ALA A 254 -23.09 34.63 2.41
N VAL A 255 -23.90 34.00 3.27
CA VAL A 255 -24.93 34.69 4.08
C VAL A 255 -24.31 35.69 5.05
N SER A 256 -23.23 35.32 5.76
CA SER A 256 -22.54 36.26 6.67
C SER A 256 -21.80 37.40 5.94
N GLU A 257 -21.49 37.21 4.66
CA GLU A 257 -20.96 38.23 3.75
C GLU A 257 -22.04 39.08 3.06
N GLY A 258 -23.33 38.80 3.30
CA GLY A 258 -24.47 39.52 2.72
C GLY A 258 -24.68 39.26 1.22
N ARG A 259 -24.26 38.08 0.72
CA ARG A 259 -24.40 37.67 -0.69
C ARG A 259 -25.76 37.00 -0.94
N ASP A 260 -26.26 37.08 -2.17
CA ASP A 260 -27.45 36.33 -2.58
C ASP A 260 -27.14 34.83 -2.62
N VAL A 261 -28.03 34.03 -2.02
CA VAL A 261 -27.94 32.57 -1.92
C VAL A 261 -29.26 31.89 -2.33
N VAL A 262 -30.25 32.62 -2.86
CA VAL A 262 -31.58 32.05 -3.15
C VAL A 262 -31.50 30.94 -4.20
N ALA A 263 -30.75 31.15 -5.28
CA ALA A 263 -30.52 30.14 -6.31
C ALA A 263 -29.71 28.94 -5.78
N ALA A 264 -28.64 29.21 -5.02
CA ALA A 264 -27.77 28.20 -4.42
C ALA A 264 -28.54 27.29 -3.44
N ASN A 265 -29.38 27.85 -2.56
CA ASN A 265 -30.22 27.08 -1.64
C ASN A 265 -31.16 26.13 -2.40
N LYS A 266 -31.85 26.63 -3.43
CA LYS A 266 -32.77 25.80 -4.24
C LYS A 266 -32.05 24.61 -4.89
N MET A 267 -30.84 24.81 -5.41
CA MET A 267 -30.03 23.75 -6.00
C MET A 267 -29.49 22.77 -4.94
N LEU A 268 -29.13 23.26 -3.74
CA LEU A 268 -28.72 22.41 -2.62
C LEU A 268 -29.88 21.56 -2.08
N ASP A 269 -31.11 22.07 -2.08
CA ASP A 269 -32.30 21.30 -1.70
C ASP A 269 -32.67 20.24 -2.76
N GLN A 270 -32.43 20.53 -4.04
CA GLN A 270 -32.47 19.51 -5.11
C GLN A 270 -31.41 18.43 -4.86
N ALA A 271 -30.16 18.81 -4.58
CA ALA A 271 -29.08 17.87 -4.26
C ALA A 271 -29.43 16.95 -3.07
N ARG A 272 -30.02 17.50 -2.01
CA ARG A 272 -30.52 16.73 -0.85
C ARG A 272 -31.63 15.76 -1.23
N THR A 273 -32.52 16.16 -2.14
CA THR A 273 -33.62 15.30 -2.63
C THR A 273 -33.08 14.14 -3.47
N GLU A 274 -32.11 14.41 -4.35
CA GLU A 274 -31.41 13.41 -5.16
C GLU A 274 -30.60 12.44 -4.28
N PHE A 275 -29.94 12.96 -3.24
CA PHE A 275 -29.20 12.17 -2.25
C PHE A 275 -30.11 11.21 -1.49
N ALA A 276 -31.23 11.71 -0.96
CA ALA A 276 -32.24 10.89 -0.28
C ALA A 276 -32.91 9.86 -1.22
N GLY A 277 -32.96 10.15 -2.52
CA GLY A 277 -33.42 9.23 -3.56
C GLY A 277 -32.38 8.21 -4.04
N GLY A 278 -31.16 8.19 -3.48
CA GLY A 278 -30.09 7.28 -3.88
C GLY A 278 -29.31 7.68 -5.14
N ASN A 279 -29.57 8.85 -5.72
CA ASN A 279 -28.91 9.31 -6.93
C ASN A 279 -27.68 10.17 -6.61
N TYR A 280 -26.67 9.56 -5.99
CA TYR A 280 -25.51 10.25 -5.43
C TYR A 280 -24.68 11.01 -6.48
N VAL A 281 -24.55 10.47 -7.70
CA VAL A 281 -23.84 11.13 -8.80
C VAL A 281 -24.54 12.43 -9.23
N ALA A 282 -25.88 12.42 -9.31
CA ALA A 282 -26.64 13.66 -9.57
C ALA A 282 -26.54 14.62 -8.37
N ALA A 283 -26.75 14.11 -7.15
CA ALA A 283 -26.71 14.92 -5.92
C ALA A 283 -25.38 15.67 -5.75
N LYS A 284 -24.25 15.01 -5.99
CA LYS A 284 -22.92 15.64 -6.01
C LYS A 284 -22.87 16.80 -7.00
N LYS A 285 -23.30 16.56 -8.25
CA LYS A 285 -23.29 17.57 -9.30
C LYS A 285 -24.19 18.75 -8.94
N SER A 286 -25.41 18.49 -8.48
CA SER A 286 -26.37 19.51 -8.05
C SER A 286 -25.83 20.36 -6.89
N ALA A 287 -25.02 19.78 -5.99
CA ALA A 287 -24.32 20.52 -4.94
C ALA A 287 -23.14 21.36 -5.48
N GLU A 288 -22.37 20.84 -6.44
CA GLU A 288 -21.30 21.58 -7.12
C GLU A 288 -21.86 22.78 -7.92
N ASP A 289 -22.96 22.57 -8.66
CA ASP A 289 -23.70 23.61 -9.38
C ASP A 289 -24.29 24.66 -8.40
N ALA A 290 -24.81 24.22 -7.25
CA ALA A 290 -25.27 25.13 -6.18
C ALA A 290 -24.16 26.02 -5.63
N ALA A 291 -22.93 25.50 -5.47
CA ALA A 291 -21.78 26.30 -5.05
C ALA A 291 -21.37 27.34 -6.12
N GLY A 292 -21.58 27.05 -7.41
CA GLY A 292 -21.39 27.99 -8.52
C GLY A 292 -22.48 29.07 -8.60
N ALA A 293 -23.69 28.77 -8.11
CA ALA A 293 -24.84 29.68 -8.11
C ALA A 293 -24.87 30.70 -6.94
N ILE A 294 -23.82 30.75 -6.11
CA ILE A 294 -23.72 31.75 -5.02
C ILE A 294 -23.46 33.13 -5.62
N GLY A 295 -24.31 34.10 -5.31
CA GLY A 295 -24.27 35.45 -5.86
C GLY A 295 -23.00 36.24 -5.55
N SER A 296 -22.72 37.23 -6.39
CA SER A 296 -21.64 38.19 -6.18
C SER A 296 -21.87 39.07 -4.95
N ARG A 297 -20.78 39.54 -4.34
CA ARG A 297 -20.84 40.46 -3.20
C ARG A 297 -21.48 41.80 -3.61
N PRO A 298 -22.44 42.35 -2.85
CA PRO A 298 -23.01 43.67 -3.14
C PRO A 298 -21.93 44.77 -3.20
N PRO A 299 -21.96 45.66 -4.20
CA PRO A 299 -21.01 46.76 -4.27
C PRO A 299 -21.26 47.79 -3.14
N GLY A 300 -20.35 47.82 -2.17
CA GLY A 300 -20.10 49.01 -1.34
C GLY A 300 -21.21 49.47 -0.39
N THR A 301 -21.44 48.75 0.71
CA THR A 301 -21.91 49.38 1.95
C THR A 301 -20.72 49.59 2.88
N GLN A 302 -20.16 50.80 2.89
CA GLN A 302 -19.28 51.20 3.99
C GLN A 302 -20.13 51.32 5.25
N MET A 303 -19.97 50.38 6.19
CA MET A 303 -20.51 50.53 7.53
C MET A 303 -19.74 51.64 8.28
N THR A 304 -20.21 52.88 8.16
CA THR A 304 -20.07 53.83 9.26
C THR A 304 -20.93 53.34 10.42
N LEU A 305 -20.31 52.62 11.36
CA LEU A 305 -20.94 52.19 12.60
C LEU A 305 -21.13 53.39 13.54
N PRO A 306 -22.36 53.85 13.82
CA PRO A 306 -22.61 54.57 15.05
C PRO A 306 -22.46 53.57 16.21
N VAL A 307 -21.61 53.89 17.18
CA VAL A 307 -21.43 53.09 18.40
C VAL A 307 -22.67 53.26 19.27
N ILE A 308 -23.57 52.27 19.25
CA ILE A 308 -24.68 52.16 20.21
C ILE A 308 -24.24 51.20 21.32
N ILE A 309 -23.92 51.78 22.48
CA ILE A 309 -23.75 51.02 23.72
C ILE A 309 -25.14 50.82 24.31
N GLY A 310 -25.63 49.57 24.28
CA GLY A 310 -26.89 49.17 24.89
C GLY A 310 -26.87 47.68 25.22
N ALA A 311 -26.92 47.34 26.51
CA ALA A 311 -26.86 45.96 26.98
C ALA A 311 -28.22 45.26 26.90
N VAL A 312 -28.24 43.90 26.89
CA VAL A 312 -28.84 43.05 27.97
C VAL A 312 -28.98 41.56 27.55
N ALA A 313 -28.57 40.68 28.47
CA ALA A 313 -28.97 39.27 28.72
C ALA A 313 -28.98 38.16 27.63
N ALA A 314 -27.94 37.31 27.69
CA ALA A 314 -27.96 35.90 28.13
C ALA A 314 -29.00 34.86 27.62
N ALA A 315 -28.49 33.70 27.17
CA ALA A 315 -28.68 32.38 27.83
C ALA A 315 -27.77 31.26 27.24
N GLY A 316 -27.00 30.54 28.09
CA GLY A 316 -26.27 29.26 27.83
C GLY A 316 -25.22 29.24 26.68
N GLY A 317 -23.93 28.91 26.84
CA GLY A 317 -23.24 27.94 27.72
C GLY A 317 -22.81 26.72 26.88
N VAL A 318 -21.58 26.16 26.87
CA VAL A 318 -20.27 26.37 27.54
C VAL A 318 -19.19 25.81 26.57
N GLY A 319 -17.91 26.23 26.46
CA GLY A 319 -17.08 27.20 27.20
C GLY A 319 -15.62 27.23 26.65
N ALA A 320 -14.62 27.12 27.53
CA ALA A 320 -13.17 26.91 27.26
C ALA A 320 -12.51 27.67 26.08
N LEU A 321 -12.17 28.94 26.31
CA LEU A 321 -11.29 29.74 25.43
C LEU A 321 -9.91 29.92 26.11
N VAL A 322 -8.85 29.35 25.52
CA VAL A 322 -7.46 29.55 26.00
C VAL A 322 -6.88 30.83 25.41
N ILE A 323 -6.31 31.66 26.28
CA ILE A 323 -5.69 32.94 25.94
C ILE A 323 -4.29 32.72 25.37
N LEU A 324 -4.04 33.18 24.14
CA LEU A 324 -2.68 33.47 23.67
C LEU A 324 -2.55 34.86 23.04
N LYS A 325 -1.35 35.41 23.17
CA LYS A 325 -1.09 36.84 23.40
C LYS A 325 -0.33 37.43 22.21
N ARG A 326 -0.95 38.36 21.46
CA ARG A 326 -0.28 39.08 20.36
C ARG A 326 0.93 39.89 20.86
N ARG A 327 2.02 39.87 20.08
CA ARG A 327 2.97 40.99 19.96
C ARG A 327 2.97 41.51 18.51
N LYS A 328 3.36 42.79 18.34
CA LYS A 328 3.10 43.62 17.15
C LYS A 328 4.32 43.70 16.19
N PRO A 329 4.14 44.23 14.96
CA PRO A 329 5.09 44.07 13.86
C PRO A 329 6.05 45.25 13.69
N GLN A 330 6.97 45.12 12.73
CA GLN A 330 7.51 46.26 11.97
C GLN A 330 7.49 45.94 10.47
N ALA A 331 7.32 46.99 9.66
CA ALA A 331 7.33 46.94 8.20
C ALA A 331 8.36 47.94 7.68
N MET A 332 8.97 47.68 6.53
CA MET A 332 9.60 48.73 5.74
C MET A 332 9.43 48.48 4.24
N GLN A 333 9.55 49.55 3.47
CA GLN A 333 8.82 49.74 2.22
C GLN A 333 9.59 49.31 0.97
N VAL A 334 8.84 48.83 -0.03
CA VAL A 334 9.28 48.84 -1.43
C VAL A 334 8.91 50.18 -2.04
N HIS A 335 9.82 50.77 -2.82
CA HIS A 335 9.52 51.87 -3.73
C HIS A 335 9.99 51.48 -5.13
N GLY A 336 9.05 51.22 -6.03
CA GLY A 336 9.35 50.88 -7.42
C GLY A 336 9.42 52.12 -8.31
N ARG A 337 9.95 51.96 -9.53
CA ARG A 337 9.57 52.77 -10.70
C ARG A 337 9.67 51.96 -11.99
N GLU A 338 8.77 52.34 -12.90
CA GLU A 338 8.29 51.60 -14.07
C GLU A 338 9.19 51.73 -15.33
N PRO A 339 8.84 51.13 -16.50
CA PRO A 339 9.81 50.49 -17.41
C PRO A 339 10.05 51.36 -18.68
N PRO A 340 10.33 50.88 -19.94
CA PRO A 340 9.59 49.82 -20.66
C PRO A 340 10.33 48.98 -21.76
N LYS A 341 9.58 48.02 -22.32
CA LYS A 341 9.52 47.61 -23.75
C LYS A 341 10.67 46.85 -24.48
N VAL A 342 10.25 45.68 -25.00
CA VAL A 342 10.27 45.27 -26.44
C VAL A 342 11.44 44.43 -26.99
N SER A 343 11.03 43.44 -27.81
CA SER A 343 11.81 42.71 -28.84
C SER A 343 12.90 41.74 -28.36
N ASN A 344 13.19 40.64 -29.06
CA ASN A 344 12.42 39.87 -30.06
C ASN A 344 13.13 38.50 -30.27
N ASN A 345 12.52 37.63 -31.09
CA ASN A 345 13.08 36.55 -31.93
C ASN A 345 14.64 36.46 -32.15
N SER A 346 15.28 35.34 -32.53
CA SER A 346 14.85 33.94 -32.80
C SER A 346 16.06 33.01 -33.05
N THR A 347 15.94 31.75 -32.59
CA THR A 347 16.29 30.49 -33.32
C THR A 347 17.74 30.19 -33.80
N THR A 348 18.08 28.88 -33.83
CA THR A 348 18.96 28.17 -34.82
C THR A 348 20.50 28.38 -34.74
N MET A 349 21.39 27.40 -34.99
CA MET A 349 21.29 25.93 -35.23
C MET A 349 22.71 25.30 -35.24
N VAL A 350 22.83 23.95 -35.32
CA VAL A 350 23.94 23.19 -35.99
C VAL A 350 25.36 23.26 -35.36
N ARG A 351 26.19 22.20 -35.28
CA ARG A 351 26.10 20.71 -35.21
C ARG A 351 27.53 20.19 -34.82
N PRO A 352 27.71 18.94 -34.37
CA PRO A 352 29.01 18.31 -34.02
C PRO A 352 29.62 17.61 -35.29
N PRO A 353 30.64 16.69 -35.25
CA PRO A 353 31.33 16.01 -34.12
C PRO A 353 32.87 15.78 -34.31
N THR A 354 33.46 14.83 -33.56
CA THR A 354 34.63 13.92 -33.82
C THR A 354 35.55 13.81 -32.57
N ALA A 355 36.35 12.77 -32.30
CA ALA A 355 36.11 11.32 -32.08
C ALA A 355 37.44 10.66 -31.55
N LEU A 356 37.37 9.53 -30.83
CA LEU A 356 38.52 8.70 -30.34
C LEU A 356 39.37 9.38 -29.22
N ARG A 357 40.15 8.71 -28.35
CA ARG A 357 40.59 7.29 -28.23
C ARG A 357 40.82 6.90 -26.73
N GLU A 358 41.04 5.60 -26.48
CA GLU A 358 41.45 4.92 -25.24
C GLU A 358 42.61 5.58 -24.44
N GLU A 359 42.62 5.41 -23.12
CA GLU A 359 43.75 4.78 -22.39
C GLU A 359 43.31 4.27 -20.98
N GLU A 360 44.16 3.44 -20.38
CA GLU A 360 43.95 2.57 -19.20
C GLU A 360 44.90 3.01 -18.04
N ILE A 361 45.02 2.21 -16.97
CA ILE A 361 46.18 2.12 -16.02
C ILE A 361 46.09 2.84 -14.62
N GLU A 362 45.96 1.97 -13.60
CA GLU A 362 46.64 1.85 -12.28
C GLU A 362 46.39 2.76 -11.02
N GLU A 363 46.23 2.01 -9.91
CA GLU A 363 46.75 2.13 -8.52
C GLU A 363 46.31 3.23 -7.50
N GLU A 364 45.66 2.75 -6.42
CA GLU A 364 46.11 2.70 -4.98
C GLU A 364 47.45 3.43 -4.58
N PRO A 365 47.75 3.71 -3.28
CA PRO A 365 47.08 3.23 -2.04
C PRO A 365 46.86 4.26 -0.90
N ALA A 366 46.16 3.77 0.14
CA ALA A 366 46.33 3.96 1.60
C ALA A 366 46.89 5.25 2.27
N GLY A 367 46.25 5.62 3.38
CA GLY A 367 46.78 6.49 4.46
C GLY A 367 45.73 6.72 5.55
N ALA A 368 45.71 5.88 6.60
CA ALA A 368 46.15 6.23 7.97
C ALA A 368 45.21 7.24 8.69
N GLU A 369 44.32 6.75 9.56
CA GLU A 369 44.49 6.70 11.03
C GLU A 369 44.17 8.03 11.74
N GLU A 370 43.17 8.03 12.62
CA GLU A 370 43.37 8.41 14.03
C GLU A 370 42.17 8.04 14.94
N SER A 371 42.53 7.32 16.00
CA SER A 371 42.02 7.32 17.39
C SER A 371 41.27 8.57 17.90
N PHE A 372 40.55 8.56 19.04
CA PHE A 372 39.87 7.57 19.91
C PHE A 372 39.25 8.40 21.09
N GLU A 373 38.50 7.77 22.00
CA GLU A 373 38.11 8.26 23.35
C GLU A 373 37.05 9.40 23.50
N THR A 374 36.34 9.54 24.64
CA THR A 374 35.57 8.61 25.52
C THR A 374 34.57 9.47 26.34
N GLU A 375 33.57 8.83 26.97
CA GLU A 375 32.66 9.34 28.03
C GLU A 375 31.53 10.32 27.60
N GLY A 376 30.28 10.19 28.03
CA GLY A 376 29.67 9.16 28.89
C GLY A 376 28.61 9.72 29.84
N SER A 377 27.31 9.51 29.58
CA SER A 377 26.20 9.57 30.56
C SER A 377 24.87 9.12 29.95
N VAL A 378 23.97 8.60 30.79
CA VAL A 378 22.79 7.74 30.49
C VAL A 378 21.60 8.25 31.35
N PRO A 379 20.32 7.79 31.21
CA PRO A 379 19.45 7.53 30.06
C PRO A 379 18.19 8.45 30.04
N LEU A 380 17.41 8.43 28.96
CA LEU A 380 15.94 8.56 29.04
C LEU A 380 15.26 7.66 28.00
N GLU A 381 14.36 6.78 28.45
CA GLU A 381 13.49 5.99 27.58
C GLU A 381 12.46 6.87 26.87
N GLN A 382 12.16 6.56 25.60
CA GLN A 382 10.81 6.76 25.05
C GLN A 382 10.57 6.01 23.72
N GLY A 383 9.63 5.06 23.75
CA GLY A 383 8.72 4.78 22.64
C GLY A 383 9.23 3.91 21.48
N THR A 384 9.18 2.59 21.65
CA THR A 384 9.09 1.66 20.51
C THR A 384 7.80 1.92 19.73
N ILE A 385 7.90 2.11 18.42
CA ILE A 385 6.73 2.22 17.51
C ILE A 385 6.54 0.85 16.83
N PRO A 386 5.32 0.26 16.80
CA PRO A 386 5.07 -1.01 16.12
C PRO A 386 5.03 -0.89 14.59
N ASP A 387 5.55 -1.91 13.89
CA ASP A 387 5.71 -1.97 12.42
C ASP A 387 4.43 -1.99 11.56
N SER A 388 3.23 -1.80 12.14
CA SER A 388 1.97 -1.89 11.39
C SER A 388 1.50 -0.59 10.72
N GLN A 389 2.36 0.44 10.62
CA GLN A 389 2.03 1.75 10.03
C GLN A 389 3.06 2.33 9.04
N ILE A 390 3.54 1.54 8.06
CA ILE A 390 4.15 2.10 6.84
C ILE A 390 3.04 2.62 5.92
N ASP A 391 2.53 3.77 6.31
CA ASP A 391 1.41 4.44 5.69
C ASP A 391 1.79 4.99 4.30
N LYS A 392 0.84 5.03 3.35
CA LYS A 392 1.07 5.69 2.03
C LYS A 392 1.46 7.17 2.18
N SER A 393 1.07 7.78 3.31
CA SER A 393 1.48 9.12 3.72
C SER A 393 2.97 9.22 4.07
N VAL A 394 3.59 8.16 4.62
CA VAL A 394 5.03 8.10 4.94
C VAL A 394 5.85 7.93 3.67
N LEU A 395 5.54 6.91 2.85
CA LEU A 395 6.21 6.70 1.56
C LEU A 395 6.08 7.94 0.63
N GLY A 396 4.91 8.58 0.60
CA GLY A 396 4.71 9.83 -0.15
C GLY A 396 5.54 11.01 0.38
N ARG A 397 5.72 11.14 1.70
CA ARG A 397 6.60 12.15 2.31
C ARG A 397 8.08 11.88 2.01
N ILE A 398 8.52 10.62 2.05
CA ILE A 398 9.90 10.25 1.77
C ILE A 398 10.21 10.50 0.29
N VAL A 399 9.35 10.07 -0.64
CA VAL A 399 9.54 10.36 -2.08
C VAL A 399 9.44 11.85 -2.38
N GLY A 400 8.60 12.61 -1.66
CA GLY A 400 8.63 14.08 -1.70
C GLY A 400 10.00 14.65 -1.36
N LYS A 401 10.59 14.25 -0.22
CA LYS A 401 11.95 14.66 0.17
C LYS A 401 13.01 14.24 -0.83
N VAL A 402 12.98 13.00 -1.34
CA VAL A 402 13.93 12.51 -2.35
C VAL A 402 13.88 13.35 -3.64
N ILE A 403 12.69 13.77 -4.07
CA ILE A 403 12.51 14.65 -5.25
C ILE A 403 13.04 16.06 -4.97
N GLU A 404 12.90 16.58 -3.75
CA GLU A 404 13.44 17.88 -3.33
C GLU A 404 14.97 17.86 -3.15
N GLU A 405 15.54 16.79 -2.57
CA GLU A 405 16.97 16.60 -2.36
C GLU A 405 17.74 16.27 -3.65
N ARG A 406 17.08 15.69 -4.66
CA ARG A 406 17.70 15.26 -5.93
C ARG A 406 17.01 15.86 -7.16
N PRO A 407 17.13 17.17 -7.41
CA PRO A 407 16.50 17.86 -8.55
C PRO A 407 17.03 17.46 -9.94
N HIS A 408 18.02 16.55 -10.00
CA HIS A 408 18.54 15.96 -11.24
C HIS A 408 17.75 14.71 -11.70
N LEU A 409 16.85 14.18 -10.87
CA LEU A 409 15.91 13.11 -11.25
C LEU A 409 15.00 13.59 -12.38
N ARG A 410 14.90 12.84 -13.47
CA ARG A 410 14.07 13.20 -14.61
C ARG A 410 12.58 13.00 -14.29
N PRO A 411 11.65 13.66 -15.01
CA PRO A 411 10.21 13.42 -14.83
C PRO A 411 9.83 11.93 -14.94
N GLU A 412 10.42 11.23 -15.92
CA GLU A 412 10.28 9.78 -16.11
C GLU A 412 10.72 8.95 -14.88
N ASP A 413 11.77 9.38 -14.16
CA ASP A 413 12.25 8.71 -12.95
C ASP A 413 11.31 9.00 -11.77
N GLN A 414 10.92 10.26 -11.60
CA GLN A 414 10.02 10.71 -10.52
C GLN A 414 8.64 10.05 -10.60
N ASP A 415 8.10 9.86 -11.82
CA ASP A 415 6.79 9.25 -12.00
C ASP A 415 6.82 7.74 -11.73
N VAL A 416 7.92 7.05 -12.03
CA VAL A 416 8.13 5.65 -11.62
C VAL A 416 8.23 5.53 -10.09
N LEU A 417 8.93 6.45 -9.42
CA LEU A 417 8.99 6.49 -7.95
C LEU A 417 7.60 6.74 -7.33
N LYS A 418 6.82 7.70 -7.85
CA LYS A 418 5.41 7.92 -7.42
C LYS A 418 4.55 6.68 -7.65
N PHE A 419 4.71 6.01 -8.79
CA PHE A 419 3.98 4.77 -9.10
C PHE A 419 4.35 3.62 -8.14
N LEU A 420 5.61 3.51 -7.74
CA LEU A 420 6.03 2.55 -6.71
C LEU A 420 5.43 2.90 -5.32
N VAL A 421 5.16 4.17 -5.01
CA VAL A 421 4.41 4.57 -3.80
C VAL A 421 2.92 4.22 -3.90
N GLU A 422 2.30 4.44 -5.08
CA GLU A 422 0.94 3.94 -5.36
C GLU A 422 0.84 2.41 -5.16
N ARG A 423 1.96 1.70 -5.35
CA ARG A 423 2.12 0.24 -5.18
C ARG A 423 2.83 -0.18 -3.88
N GLU A 424 2.75 0.64 -2.84
CA GLU A 424 3.14 0.26 -1.46
C GLU A 424 4.61 -0.16 -1.30
N GLY A 425 5.49 0.29 -2.20
CA GLY A 425 6.92 -0.01 -2.14
C GLY A 425 7.45 -0.89 -3.26
N ALA A 426 6.62 -1.61 -4.04
CA ALA A 426 7.12 -2.54 -5.06
C ALA A 426 6.20 -2.72 -6.27
N ALA A 427 6.78 -2.91 -7.45
CA ALA A 427 6.06 -3.25 -8.69
C ALA A 427 6.94 -4.09 -9.63
N PHE A 428 6.35 -4.92 -10.48
CA PHE A 428 7.09 -5.63 -11.51
C PHE A 428 7.43 -4.72 -12.70
N GLU A 429 8.55 -4.94 -13.38
CA GLU A 429 8.95 -4.22 -14.61
C GLU A 429 7.85 -4.28 -15.68
N SER A 430 7.12 -5.40 -15.74
CA SER A 430 5.95 -5.61 -16.60
C SER A 430 4.80 -4.65 -16.29
N GLU A 431 4.57 -4.32 -15.01
CA GLU A 431 3.54 -3.39 -14.55
C GLU A 431 3.93 -1.94 -14.83
N ILE A 432 5.18 -1.57 -14.52
CA ILE A 432 5.73 -0.24 -14.83
C ILE A 432 5.68 0.00 -16.35
N ARG A 433 6.12 -0.99 -17.16
CA ARG A 433 6.02 -0.93 -18.63
C ARG A 433 4.57 -0.73 -19.11
N THR A 434 3.62 -1.38 -18.46
CA THR A 434 2.19 -1.29 -18.83
C THR A 434 1.59 0.07 -18.44
N LYS A 435 1.94 0.62 -17.27
CA LYS A 435 1.50 1.95 -16.81
C LYS A 435 2.04 3.07 -17.70
N PHE A 436 3.33 3.03 -18.07
CA PHE A 436 4.00 4.11 -18.79
C PHE A 436 4.06 3.94 -20.32
N GLN A 437 3.65 2.77 -20.86
CA GLN A 437 3.67 2.44 -22.30
C GLN A 437 5.06 2.60 -22.97
N LEU A 438 6.14 2.51 -22.20
CA LEU A 438 7.52 2.69 -22.69
C LEU A 438 8.12 1.36 -23.20
N PRO A 439 9.07 1.40 -24.16
CA PRO A 439 9.80 0.21 -24.60
C PRO A 439 10.56 -0.48 -23.46
N LYS A 440 10.68 -1.81 -23.52
CA LYS A 440 11.36 -2.62 -22.49
C LYS A 440 12.78 -2.13 -22.18
N THR A 441 13.56 -1.80 -23.22
CA THR A 441 14.93 -1.27 -23.09
C THR A 441 14.97 0.11 -22.45
N THR A 442 13.94 0.94 -22.63
CA THR A 442 13.81 2.26 -22.00
C THR A 442 13.49 2.11 -20.52
N ILE A 443 12.52 1.27 -20.15
CA ILE A 443 12.21 0.96 -18.75
C ILE A 443 13.42 0.36 -18.05
N TRP A 444 14.07 -0.65 -18.64
CA TRP A 444 15.26 -1.27 -18.03
C TRP A 444 16.37 -0.25 -17.72
N ARG A 445 16.62 0.70 -18.64
CA ARG A 445 17.63 1.75 -18.46
C ARG A 445 17.21 2.85 -17.46
N LEU A 446 15.91 3.07 -17.27
CA LEU A 446 15.33 3.94 -16.25
C LEU A 446 15.47 3.30 -14.87
N VAL A 447 15.06 2.04 -14.74
CA VAL A 447 15.11 1.27 -13.49
C VAL A 447 16.58 1.05 -13.07
N LYS A 448 17.48 0.68 -13.98
CA LYS A 448 18.93 0.61 -13.69
C LYS A 448 19.57 1.96 -13.36
N ARG A 449 18.97 3.09 -13.76
CA ARG A 449 19.39 4.40 -13.29
C ARG A 449 18.92 4.62 -11.85
N LEU A 450 17.64 4.38 -11.54
CA LEU A 450 17.11 4.47 -10.17
C LEU A 450 17.84 3.54 -9.18
N GLU A 451 18.26 2.35 -9.63
CA GLU A 451 19.04 1.38 -8.84
C GLU A 451 20.43 1.92 -8.50
N ARG A 452 21.13 2.50 -9.47
CA ARG A 452 22.44 3.12 -9.25
C ARG A 452 22.36 4.39 -8.38
N GLU A 453 21.22 5.05 -8.33
CA GLU A 453 20.94 6.13 -7.38
C GLU A 453 20.48 5.59 -6.00
N GLU A 454 20.49 4.27 -5.77
CA GLU A 454 20.04 3.59 -4.56
C GLU A 454 18.58 3.83 -4.15
N LEU A 455 17.73 4.23 -5.09
CA LEU A 455 16.32 4.51 -4.83
C LEU A 455 15.44 3.26 -4.99
N VAL A 456 15.89 2.29 -5.79
CA VAL A 456 15.19 1.02 -6.02
C VAL A 456 16.16 -0.15 -6.08
N GLU A 457 15.64 -1.34 -5.83
CA GLU A 457 16.32 -2.63 -5.91
C GLU A 457 15.65 -3.46 -7.02
N ILE A 458 16.42 -4.19 -7.83
CA ILE A 458 15.89 -5.05 -8.90
C ILE A 458 16.18 -6.52 -8.58
N ARG A 459 15.13 -7.31 -8.32
CA ARG A 459 15.22 -8.77 -8.16
C ARG A 459 14.57 -9.51 -9.33
N LYS A 460 14.96 -10.77 -9.55
CA LYS A 460 14.25 -11.67 -10.48
C LYS A 460 13.26 -12.55 -9.73
N ALA A 461 11.99 -12.46 -10.07
CA ALA A 461 10.92 -13.29 -9.52
C ALA A 461 10.03 -13.83 -10.65
N GLY A 462 9.87 -15.15 -10.74
CA GLY A 462 9.01 -15.80 -11.74
C GLY A 462 9.39 -15.50 -13.21
N GLY A 463 10.68 -15.31 -13.50
CA GLY A 463 11.17 -14.94 -14.84
C GLY A 463 10.91 -13.47 -15.23
N GLN A 464 10.41 -12.63 -14.31
CA GLN A 464 10.25 -11.19 -14.47
C GLN A 464 11.14 -10.44 -13.47
N ASN A 465 11.39 -9.16 -13.74
CA ASN A 465 12.11 -8.31 -12.79
C ASN A 465 11.09 -7.64 -11.85
N LEU A 466 11.23 -7.84 -10.54
CA LEU A 466 10.52 -7.14 -9.47
C LEU A 466 11.37 -5.96 -9.03
N ILE A 467 10.74 -4.80 -8.85
CA ILE A 467 11.40 -3.53 -8.54
C ILE A 467 10.84 -3.03 -7.22
N LYS A 468 11.67 -2.96 -6.19
CA LYS A 468 11.30 -2.58 -4.81
C LYS A 468 11.96 -1.24 -4.46
N PHE A 469 11.34 -0.43 -3.63
CA PHE A 469 11.99 0.75 -3.02
C PHE A 469 13.08 0.31 -2.05
N LYS A 470 14.26 0.92 -2.15
CA LYS A 470 15.32 0.81 -1.14
C LYS A 470 15.23 2.05 -0.24
N PHE A 471 14.94 1.84 1.05
CA PHE A 471 15.03 2.87 2.09
C PHE A 471 15.73 2.27 3.30
N GLU A 472 17.05 2.32 3.26
CA GLU A 472 17.92 2.13 4.44
C GLU A 472 18.54 3.50 4.81
N ASP A 473 18.72 3.71 6.11
CA ASP A 473 19.55 4.74 6.74
C ASP A 473 19.21 6.24 6.61
N LYS A 474 18.00 6.64 6.16
CA LYS A 474 17.53 8.05 6.23
C LYS A 474 16.12 8.26 6.75
N LEU A 475 15.85 7.75 7.94
CA LEU A 475 14.78 8.24 8.81
C LEU A 475 15.43 8.93 10.04
N PRO A 476 15.07 10.20 10.36
CA PRO A 476 15.61 10.93 11.51
C PRO A 476 14.91 10.57 12.83
#